data_AF-A0A382WBD3-F1
#
_entry.id   AF-A0A382WBD3-F1
#
_cell.length_a   1.000
_cell.length_b   1.000
_cell.length_c   1.000
_cell.angle_alpha   90.00
_cell.angle_beta   90.00
_cell.angle_gamma   90.00
#
_symmetry.space_group_name_H-M   'P 1'
#
loop_
_entity.id
_entity.type
_entity.pdbx_description
1 polymer ?
#
loop_
_entity_poly.entity_id
_entity_poly.type
_entity_poly.pdbx_seq_one_letter_code
_entity_poly.pdbx_strand_id
1 'polypeptide(L)' 'MGHIKICVIGAGGWGKNHIRTLSELGALGGIVEADSHQRNKMIELYPNVNCLSSIEHAFK' A
#
# COMPACT_ATOMS: atom_id res chain seq x y z
N MET A 1 -19.61 -2.37 -12.85
CA MET A 1 -18.21 -2.82 -12.91
C MET A 1 -17.61 -2.65 -11.52
N GLY A 2 -16.98 -3.68 -10.95
CA GLY A 2 -16.34 -3.55 -9.63
C GLY A 2 -15.08 -2.69 -9.72
N HIS A 3 -14.86 -1.82 -8.74
CA HIS A 3 -13.60 -1.08 -8.64
C HIS A 3 -12.48 -2.05 -8.28
N ILE A 4 -11.49 -2.22 -9.16
CA ILE A 4 -10.31 -3.03 -8.88
C ILE A 4 -9.52 -2.33 -7.76
N LYS A 5 -9.23 -3.09 -6.69
CA LYS A 5 -8.36 -2.67 -5.59
C LYS A 5 -7.09 -3.49 -5.61
N ILE A 6 -5.95 -2.81 -5.61
CA ILE A 6 -4.62 -3.40 -5.76
C ILE A 6 -3.82 -3.16 -4.47
N CYS A 7 -3.29 -4.23 -3.90
CA CYS A 7 -2.39 -4.18 -2.75
C CYS A 7 -0.93 -4.23 -3.25
N VAL A 8 -0.08 -3.30 -2.81
CA VAL A 8 1.34 -3.25 -3.17
C VAL A 8 2.17 -3.89 -2.07
N ILE A 9 2.96 -4.91 -2.41
CA ILE A 9 3.89 -5.56 -1.48
C ILE A 9 5.29 -4.96 -1.68
N GLY A 10 5.80 -4.31 -0.64
CA GLY A 10 7.05 -3.57 -0.61
C GLY A 10 6.86 -2.09 -0.96
N ALA A 11 7.29 -1.20 -0.07
CA ALA A 11 7.29 0.25 -0.21
C ALA A 11 8.73 0.80 -0.37
N GLY A 12 9.60 0.05 -1.04
CA GLY A 12 10.92 0.48 -1.49
C GLY A 12 10.87 1.48 -2.66
N GLY A 13 11.99 1.71 -3.34
CA GLY A 13 12.09 2.71 -4.41
C GLY A 13 11.03 2.56 -5.51
N TRP A 14 10.88 1.35 -6.06
CA TRP A 14 9.85 1.05 -7.06
C TRP A 14 8.43 0.99 -6.48
N GLY A 15 8.30 0.41 -5.29
CA GLY A 15 7.02 0.29 -4.59
C GLY A 15 6.32 1.64 -4.40
N LYS A 16 7.08 2.67 -3.99
CA LYS A 16 6.55 4.04 -3.82
C LYS A 16 5.92 4.61 -5.10
N ASN A 17 6.51 4.33 -6.26
CA ASN A 17 5.93 4.77 -7.54
C ASN A 17 4.60 4.09 -7.81
N HIS A 18 4.51 2.76 -7.62
CA HIS A 18 3.25 2.05 -7.77
C HIS A 18 2.19 2.50 -6.77
N ILE A 19 2.56 2.69 -5.50
CA ILE A 19 1.67 3.19 -4.46
C ILE A 19 1.08 4.55 -4.86
N ARG A 20 1.93 5.50 -5.26
CA ARG A 20 1.50 6.83 -5.70
C ARG A 20 0.56 6.75 -6.90
N THR A 21 0.95 6.05 -7.97
CA THR A 21 0.13 5.91 -9.18
C THR A 21 -1.22 5.26 -8.89
N LEU A 22 -1.25 4.18 -8.10
CA LEU A 22 -2.50 3.51 -7.75
C LEU A 22 -3.39 4.37 -6.85
N SER A 23 -2.80 5.19 -5.98
CA SER A 23 -3.54 6.15 -5.16
C SER A 23 -4.20 7.23 -6.02
N GLU A 24 -3.47 7.82 -6.97
CA GLU A 24 -3.97 8.81 -7.94
C GLU A 24 -5.11 8.23 -8.81
N LEU A 25 -5.03 6.94 -9.16
CA LEU A 25 -6.07 6.23 -9.92
C LEU A 25 -7.27 5.77 -9.07
N GLY A 26 -7.24 5.97 -7.74
CA GLY A 26 -8.27 5.45 -6.82
C GLY A 26 -8.30 3.92 -6.69
N ALA A 27 -7.28 3.24 -7.22
CA ALA A 27 -7.16 1.78 -7.28
C ALA A 27 -6.33 1.19 -6.13
N LEU A 28 -5.62 2.00 -5.35
CA LEU A 28 -4.85 1.52 -4.20
C LEU A 28 -5.79 0.95 -3.12
N GLY A 29 -5.58 -0.32 -2.78
CA GLY A 29 -6.35 -1.06 -1.78
C GLY A 29 -5.56 -1.37 -0.50
N GLY A 30 -4.23 -1.45 -0.58
CA GLY A 30 -3.39 -1.76 0.56
C GLY A 30 -1.90 -1.64 0.24
N ILE A 31 -1.10 -1.61 1.30
CA ILE A 31 0.36 -1.60 1.24
C ILE A 31 0.87 -2.63 2.25
N VAL A 32 1.84 -3.45 1.87
CA VAL A 32 2.57 -4.33 2.80
C VAL A 32 4.01 -3.87 2.85
N GLU A 33 4.53 -3.55 4.02
CA GLU A 33 5.93 -3.14 4.21
C GLU A 33 6.46 -3.70 5.54
N ALA A 34 7.55 -4.46 5.48
CA ALA A 34 8.15 -5.12 6.63
C ALA A 34 8.91 -4.11 7.51
N ASP A 35 9.62 -3.16 6.91
CA ASP A 35 10.36 -2.13 7.63
C ASP A 35 9.40 -1.16 8.34
N SER A 36 9.49 -1.09 9.67
CA SER A 36 8.56 -0.31 10.49
C SER A 36 8.63 1.19 10.21
N HIS A 37 9.83 1.71 9.94
CA HIS A 37 10.03 3.12 9.63
C HIS A 37 9.44 3.49 8.27
N GLN A 38 9.68 2.68 7.24
CA GLN A 38 9.10 2.88 5.91
C GLN A 38 7.59 2.68 5.92
N ARG A 39 7.07 1.72 6.68
CA ARG A 39 5.63 1.49 6.87
C ARG A 39 4.96 2.68 7.54
N ASN A 40 5.53 3.22 8.62
CA ASN A 40 4.97 4.40 9.30
C ASN A 40 4.87 5.61 8.37
N LYS A 41 5.87 5.82 7.50
CA LYS A 41 5.80 6.85 6.45
C LYS A 41 4.65 6.62 5.47
N MET A 42 4.34 5.36 5.13
CA MET A 42 3.20 5.06 4.26
C MET A 42 1.87 5.31 4.97
N ILE A 43 1.76 5.02 6.27
CA ILE A 43 0.58 5.33 7.09
C ILE A 43 0.33 6.84 7.12
N GLU A 44 1.38 7.65 7.30
CA GLU A 44 1.28 9.11 7.30
C GLU A 44 0.87 9.68 5.93
N LEU A 45 1.43 9.16 4.84
CA LEU A 45 1.17 9.64 3.48
C LEU A 45 -0.16 9.14 2.90
N TYR A 46 -0.63 7.97 3.33
CA TYR A 46 -1.83 7.32 2.83
C TYR A 46 -2.73 6.86 4.00
N PRO A 47 -3.25 7.78 4.83
CA PRO A 47 -3.95 7.45 6.08
C PRO A 47 -5.25 6.63 5.88
N ASN A 48 -5.81 6.65 4.67
CA ASN A 48 -7.02 5.91 4.30
C ASN A 48 -6.73 4.55 3.65
N VAL A 49 -5.48 4.11 3.64
CA VAL A 49 -5.03 2.85 3.02
C VAL A 49 -4.47 1.93 4.10
N ASN A 50 -4.91 0.67 4.10
CA ASN A 50 -4.42 -0.32 5.05
C ASN A 50 -2.93 -0.64 4.79
N CYS A 51 -2.07 -0.35 5.76
CA CYS A 51 -0.63 -0.60 5.70
C CYS A 51 -0.24 -1.70 6.69
N LEU A 52 0.15 -2.86 6.18
CA LEU A 52 0.40 -4.08 6.95
C LEU A 52 1.90 -4.40 7.03
N SER A 53 2.31 -5.12 8.07
CA SER A 53 3.70 -5.59 8.22
C SER A 53 3.99 -6.92 7.53
N SER A 54 2.96 -7.74 7.25
CA SER A 54 3.10 -9.04 6.61
C SER A 54 1.98 -9.30 5.59
N ILE A 55 2.24 -10.22 4.66
CA ILE A 55 1.29 -10.62 3.62
C ILE A 55 0.13 -11.47 4.14
N GLU A 56 0.26 -12.04 5.35
CA GLU A 56 -0.74 -12.94 5.95
C GLU A 56 -2.09 -12.24 6.15
N HIS A 57 -2.06 -10.92 6.29
CA HIS A 57 -3.24 -10.08 6.46
C HIS A 57 -3.66 -9.34 5.17
N ALA A 58 -2.96 -9.55 4.04
CA ALA A 58 -3.16 -8.79 2.81
C ALA A 58 -4.36 -9.26 1.97
N PHE A 59 -4.83 -10.50 2.14
CA PHE A 59 -5.87 -11.13 1.31
C PHE A 59 -7.18 -11.41 2.07
N LYS A 60 -7.51 -10.60 3.08
CA LYS A 60 -8.83 -10.71 3.73
C LYS A 60 -9.96 -10.21 2.84
#